data_AF-V6M5G7-F1
#
_entry.id   AF-V6M5G7-F1
#
_cell.length_a   1.000
_cell.length_b   1.000
_cell.length_c   1.000
_cell.angle_alpha   90.00
_cell.angle_beta   90.00
_cell.angle_gamma   90.00
#
_symmetry.space_group_name_H-M   'P 1'
#
loop_
_entity.id
_entity.type
_entity.pdbx_description
1 polymer ?
#
loop_
_entity_poly.entity_id
_entity_poly.type
_entity_poly.pdbx_seq_one_letter_code
_entity_poly.pdbx_strand_id
1 'polypeptide(L)'
;MGLKRYYENYKKKFIETNDSFYDRSFEQTKISLRFSEGDFDFSFEDLPDQLNDIMSLYYCINLKELNYSPEQDTIIPKSLMDHQLYFIGINVIKRLSEFGYFKILNTTDDFVAYVSSAESGDYLTYSTLMRKTIGLDTFYLVFPEEKVNDEEFLKIVQRQKSKSVKEQLEFWLSQIKSNKWRTDDNVISKYCKTDYHAYECLVNIGSGLLPYVTEKLNESDLSEEERYICEELLHDINI
;
A
#
# COMPACT_ATOMS: atom_id res chain seq x y z
N MET A 1 5.16 -31.24 11.87
CA MET A 1 6.22 -31.78 10.97
C MET A 1 7.55 -31.18 11.43
N GLY A 2 8.56 -31.97 11.82
CA GLY A 2 9.65 -31.49 12.69
C GLY A 2 10.64 -30.49 12.08
N LEU A 3 11.01 -29.46 12.85
CA LEU A 3 12.01 -28.40 12.58
C LEU A 3 13.28 -28.88 11.85
N LYS A 4 13.81 -30.05 12.25
CA LYS A 4 15.00 -30.63 11.65
C LYS A 4 14.81 -30.98 10.17
N ARG A 5 13.65 -31.53 9.79
CA ARG A 5 13.32 -31.87 8.40
C ARG A 5 13.14 -30.60 7.54
N TYR A 6 12.61 -29.54 8.12
CA TYR A 6 12.45 -28.26 7.44
C TYR A 6 13.81 -27.59 7.15
N TYR A 7 14.73 -27.64 8.12
CA TYR A 7 16.10 -27.15 7.94
C TYR A 7 16.89 -27.92 6.86
N GLU A 8 16.77 -29.26 6.84
CA GLU A 8 17.43 -30.07 5.80
C GLU A 8 16.90 -29.74 4.40
N ASN A 9 15.61 -29.40 4.26
CA ASN A 9 15.05 -28.94 3.00
C ASN A 9 15.61 -27.58 2.56
N TYR A 10 15.84 -26.65 3.50
CA TYR A 10 16.48 -25.35 3.22
C TYR A 10 17.91 -25.55 2.70
N LYS A 11 18.71 -26.39 3.39
CA LYS A 11 20.06 -26.75 2.93
C LYS A 11 20.07 -27.38 1.54
N LYS A 12 19.14 -28.31 1.30
CA LYS A 12 19.01 -28.96 0.01
C LYS A 12 18.71 -27.94 -1.10
N LYS A 13 17.76 -27.02 -0.87
CA LYS A 13 17.45 -25.94 -1.82
C LYS A 13 18.62 -25.00 -2.04
N PHE A 14 19.38 -24.65 -1.00
CA PHE A 14 20.59 -23.84 -1.17
C PHE A 14 21.62 -24.53 -2.08
N ILE A 15 21.86 -25.83 -1.88
CA ILE A 15 22.77 -26.61 -2.73
C ILE A 15 22.26 -26.69 -4.18
N GLU A 16 20.96 -26.84 -4.38
CA GLU A 16 20.34 -26.97 -5.71
C GLU A 16 20.30 -25.65 -6.50
N THR A 17 20.15 -24.52 -5.82
CA THR A 17 19.86 -23.22 -6.45
C THR A 17 20.98 -22.20 -6.30
N ASN A 18 21.90 -22.41 -5.35
CA ASN A 18 22.91 -21.44 -4.92
C ASN A 18 22.32 -20.07 -4.51
N ASP A 19 21.05 -20.06 -4.11
CA ASP A 19 20.32 -18.85 -3.72
C ASP A 19 20.53 -18.55 -2.23
N SER A 20 21.17 -17.40 -1.95
CA SER A 20 21.47 -16.90 -0.61
C SER A 20 20.27 -16.79 0.33
N PHE A 21 19.03 -16.72 -0.20
CA PHE A 21 17.82 -16.77 0.63
C PHE A 21 17.73 -18.06 1.48
N TYR A 22 18.22 -19.18 0.94
CA TYR A 22 18.22 -20.48 1.58
C TYR A 22 19.49 -20.76 2.41
N ASP A 23 20.49 -19.88 2.35
CA ASP A 23 21.71 -19.94 3.18
C ASP A 23 21.42 -19.43 4.60
N ARG A 24 20.62 -20.21 5.34
CA ARG A 24 20.22 -19.88 6.71
C ARG A 24 20.81 -20.87 7.68
N SER A 25 21.26 -20.36 8.82
CA SER A 25 21.63 -21.18 9.97
C SER A 25 20.41 -21.87 10.59
N PHE A 26 20.65 -22.94 11.34
CA PHE A 26 19.59 -23.66 12.05
C PHE A 26 18.77 -22.76 12.98
N GLU A 27 19.42 -21.83 13.69
CA GLU A 27 18.72 -20.89 14.57
C GLU A 27 17.91 -19.85 13.77
N GLN A 28 18.40 -19.37 12.62
CA GLN A 28 17.61 -18.50 11.74
C GLN A 28 16.38 -19.22 11.16
N THR A 29 16.51 -20.50 10.79
CA THR A 29 15.39 -21.34 10.35
C THR A 29 14.39 -21.58 11.49
N LYS A 30 14.89 -21.81 12.70
CA LYS A 30 14.05 -21.97 13.90
C LYS A 30 13.30 -20.70 14.25
N ILE A 31 13.93 -19.53 14.15
CA ILE A 31 13.27 -18.23 14.34
C ILE A 31 12.16 -18.04 13.30
N SER A 32 12.39 -18.39 12.03
CA SER A 32 11.35 -18.31 10.99
C SER A 32 10.18 -19.27 11.18
N LEU A 33 10.33 -20.29 12.03
CA LEU A 33 9.30 -21.26 12.36
C LEU A 33 8.66 -21.02 13.73
N ARG A 34 9.14 -20.04 14.50
CA ARG A 34 8.72 -19.81 15.89
C ARG A 34 7.28 -19.28 16.02
N PHE A 35 6.61 -19.03 14.91
CA PHE A 35 5.23 -18.58 14.82
C PHE A 35 4.50 -19.34 13.71
N SER A 36 4.60 -20.68 13.70
CA SER A 36 3.80 -21.46 12.77
C SER A 36 2.35 -21.51 13.27
N GLU A 37 1.38 -21.56 12.36
CA GLU A 37 -0.06 -21.53 12.69
C GLU A 37 -0.45 -22.60 13.72
N GLY A 38 0.16 -23.79 13.66
CA GLY A 38 -0.05 -24.88 14.61
C GLY A 38 0.60 -24.70 15.99
N ASP A 39 1.33 -23.60 16.22
CA ASP A 39 1.85 -23.23 17.56
C ASP A 39 0.83 -22.40 18.37
N PHE A 40 -0.31 -22.04 17.78
CA PHE A 40 -1.38 -21.29 18.43
C PHE A 40 -2.58 -22.22 18.70
N ASP A 41 -3.23 -22.03 19.85
CA ASP A 41 -4.50 -22.73 20.19
C ASP A 41 -5.66 -22.29 19.28
N PHE A 42 -5.45 -21.23 18.49
CA PHE A 42 -6.41 -20.70 17.54
C PHE A 42 -6.19 -21.31 16.15
N SER A 43 -7.19 -22.00 15.62
CA SER A 43 -7.27 -22.36 14.20
C SER A 43 -8.22 -21.41 13.45
N PHE A 44 -7.92 -21.09 12.19
CA PHE A 44 -8.90 -20.43 11.32
C PHE A 44 -10.19 -21.26 11.15
N GLU A 45 -10.10 -22.58 11.33
CA GLU A 45 -11.26 -23.48 11.34
C GLU A 45 -12.19 -23.26 12.56
N ASP A 46 -11.71 -22.61 13.62
CA ASP A 46 -12.49 -22.30 14.84
C ASP A 46 -13.23 -20.96 14.75
N LEU A 47 -13.11 -20.24 13.62
CA LEU A 47 -13.83 -18.98 13.42
C LEU A 47 -15.34 -19.22 13.37
N PRO A 48 -16.16 -18.30 13.91
CA PRO A 48 -17.62 -18.43 13.85
C PRO A 48 -18.11 -18.58 12.40
N ASP A 49 -19.11 -19.44 12.18
CA ASP A 49 -19.67 -19.70 10.85
C ASP A 49 -20.06 -18.41 10.09
N GLN A 50 -20.53 -17.40 10.81
CA GLN A 50 -20.86 -16.08 10.24
C GLN A 50 -19.66 -15.39 9.58
N LEU A 51 -18.44 -15.60 10.10
CA LEU A 51 -17.23 -15.04 9.50
C LEU A 51 -16.81 -15.86 8.27
N ASN A 52 -16.98 -17.18 8.32
CA ASN A 52 -16.78 -18.04 7.16
C ASN A 52 -17.73 -17.68 6.01
N ASP A 53 -19.00 -17.43 6.28
CA ASP A 53 -19.99 -17.00 5.28
C ASP A 53 -19.56 -15.69 4.60
N ILE A 54 -19.09 -14.71 5.38
CA ILE A 54 -18.62 -13.42 4.86
C ILE A 54 -17.33 -13.61 4.03
N MET A 55 -16.39 -14.43 4.50
CA MET A 55 -15.15 -14.72 3.80
C MET A 55 -15.38 -15.54 2.52
N SER A 56 -16.34 -16.47 2.53
CA SER A 56 -16.78 -17.22 1.35
C SER A 56 -17.46 -16.32 0.33
N LEU A 57 -18.34 -15.40 0.77
CA LEU A 57 -18.94 -14.40 -0.12
C LEU A 57 -17.84 -13.55 -0.77
N TYR A 58 -16.90 -13.06 0.03
CA TYR A 58 -15.73 -12.32 -0.45
C TYR A 58 -14.88 -13.13 -1.44
N TYR A 59 -14.63 -14.41 -1.16
CA TYR A 59 -13.91 -15.32 -2.05
C TYR A 59 -14.63 -15.53 -3.40
N CYS A 60 -15.94 -15.80 -3.36
CA CYS A 60 -16.77 -15.99 -4.55
C CYS A 60 -16.81 -14.75 -5.45
N ILE A 61 -16.85 -13.56 -4.85
CA ILE A 61 -16.82 -12.28 -5.58
C ILE A 61 -15.45 -12.05 -6.24
N ASN A 62 -14.35 -12.38 -5.56
CA ASN A 62 -13.00 -12.06 -6.03
C ASN A 62 -12.41 -13.06 -7.02
N LEU A 63 -12.74 -14.36 -6.92
CA LEU A 63 -12.02 -15.41 -7.65
C LEU A 63 -12.78 -16.03 -8.83
N LYS A 64 -13.97 -15.52 -9.18
CA LYS A 64 -14.72 -15.95 -10.38
C LYS A 64 -14.98 -17.47 -10.46
N GLU A 65 -15.42 -18.08 -9.35
CA GLU A 65 -16.22 -19.32 -9.43
C GLU A 65 -17.67 -19.05 -8.98
N LEU A 66 -18.28 -18.02 -9.57
CA LEU A 66 -19.74 -17.97 -9.64
C LEU A 66 -20.14 -18.86 -10.82
N ASN A 67 -20.68 -20.04 -10.52
CA ASN A 67 -21.60 -20.70 -11.45
C ASN A 67 -22.75 -19.73 -11.70
N TYR A 68 -22.63 -19.00 -12.81
CA TYR A 68 -23.46 -17.89 -13.22
C TYR A 68 -24.94 -18.32 -13.26
N SER A 69 -25.74 -17.84 -12.30
CA SER A 69 -27.20 -17.84 -12.40
C SER A 69 -27.64 -16.40 -12.69
N PRO A 70 -28.25 -16.12 -13.86
CA PRO A 70 -28.60 -14.77 -14.30
C PRO A 70 -29.65 -14.02 -13.44
N GLU A 71 -30.11 -14.59 -12.33
CA GLU A 71 -31.28 -14.09 -11.59
C GLU A 71 -30.92 -13.25 -10.35
N GLN A 72 -29.64 -13.07 -10.03
CA GLN A 72 -29.19 -12.28 -8.87
C GLN A 72 -28.07 -11.30 -9.25
N ASP A 73 -28.44 -10.23 -9.95
CA ASP A 73 -27.55 -9.14 -10.30
C ASP A 73 -27.18 -8.32 -9.04
N THR A 74 -26.06 -8.67 -8.40
CA THR A 74 -25.32 -7.71 -7.57
C THR A 74 -23.98 -7.45 -8.23
N ILE A 75 -23.92 -6.41 -9.06
CA ILE A 75 -22.66 -5.92 -9.64
C ILE A 75 -21.99 -5.08 -8.55
N ILE A 76 -21.05 -5.66 -7.80
CA ILE A 76 -20.16 -4.88 -6.94
C ILE A 76 -18.92 -4.53 -7.78
N PRO A 77 -18.63 -3.23 -8.00
CA PRO A 77 -17.44 -2.84 -8.75
C PRO A 77 -16.19 -3.39 -8.06
N LYS A 78 -15.32 -4.07 -8.80
CA LYS A 78 -14.07 -4.64 -8.27
C LYS A 78 -13.19 -3.59 -7.58
N SER A 79 -13.17 -2.37 -8.11
CA SER A 79 -12.47 -1.22 -7.51
C SER A 79 -13.03 -0.83 -6.13
N LEU A 80 -14.32 -1.08 -5.88
CA LEU A 80 -14.93 -0.85 -4.57
C LEU A 80 -14.40 -1.84 -3.54
N MET A 81 -14.00 -3.05 -3.94
CA MET A 81 -13.50 -4.08 -3.03
C MET A 81 -11.99 -4.00 -2.78
N ASP A 82 -11.18 -3.83 -3.84
CA ASP A 82 -9.71 -3.85 -3.74
C ASP A 82 -9.19 -2.75 -2.79
N HIS A 83 -9.76 -1.55 -2.85
CA HIS A 83 -9.37 -0.43 -1.98
C HIS A 83 -10.03 -0.48 -0.59
N GLN A 84 -11.24 -1.05 -0.47
CA GLN A 84 -11.95 -1.13 0.81
C GLN A 84 -11.26 -2.07 1.80
N LEU A 85 -10.53 -3.08 1.35
CA LEU A 85 -9.80 -3.98 2.25
C LEU A 85 -8.72 -3.26 3.05
N TYR A 86 -8.01 -2.32 2.42
CA TYR A 86 -7.06 -1.48 3.14
C TYR A 86 -7.77 -0.59 4.16
N PHE A 87 -8.92 0.00 3.81
CA PHE A 87 -9.72 0.78 4.74
C PHE A 87 -10.26 -0.07 5.90
N ILE A 88 -10.75 -1.28 5.62
CA ILE A 88 -11.20 -2.24 6.63
C ILE A 88 -10.03 -2.58 7.55
N GLY A 89 -8.87 -2.95 7.01
CA GLY A 89 -7.67 -3.24 7.79
C GLY A 89 -7.26 -2.06 8.68
N ILE A 90 -7.24 -0.84 8.14
CA ILE A 90 -6.90 0.38 8.88
C ILE A 90 -7.89 0.57 10.04
N ASN A 91 -9.19 0.43 9.76
CA ASN A 91 -10.24 0.58 10.77
C ASN A 91 -10.18 -0.52 11.84
N VAL A 92 -9.84 -1.76 11.47
CA VAL A 92 -9.65 -2.86 12.41
C VAL A 92 -8.48 -2.55 13.34
N ILE A 93 -7.30 -2.19 12.81
CA ILE A 93 -6.13 -1.85 13.64
C ILE A 93 -6.41 -0.66 14.55
N LYS A 94 -7.08 0.39 14.04
CA LYS A 94 -7.49 1.54 14.86
C LYS A 94 -8.39 1.12 16.01
N ARG A 95 -9.44 0.32 15.75
CA ARG A 95 -10.34 -0.17 16.80
C ARG A 95 -9.62 -1.05 17.82
N LEU A 96 -8.73 -1.94 17.37
CA LEU A 96 -7.94 -2.78 18.27
C LEU A 96 -7.06 -1.93 19.21
N SER A 97 -6.49 -0.84 18.69
CA SER A 97 -5.71 0.12 19.47
C SER A 97 -6.58 0.94 20.43
N GLU A 98 -7.64 1.58 19.92
CA GLU A 98 -8.52 2.48 20.67
C GLU A 98 -9.24 1.77 21.82
N PHE A 99 -9.71 0.53 21.61
CA PHE A 99 -10.35 -0.27 22.64
C PHE A 99 -9.35 -0.99 23.56
N GLY A 100 -8.05 -0.78 23.36
CA GLY A 100 -7.00 -1.33 24.20
C GLY A 100 -6.85 -2.85 24.11
N TYR A 101 -7.30 -3.48 23.02
CA TYR A 101 -7.16 -4.92 22.83
C TYR A 101 -5.69 -5.35 22.79
N PHE A 102 -4.77 -4.50 22.30
CA PHE A 102 -3.34 -4.81 22.34
C PHE A 102 -2.77 -4.88 23.77
N LYS A 103 -3.46 -4.39 24.80
CA LYS A 103 -3.02 -4.49 26.21
C LYS A 103 -3.01 -5.93 26.74
N ILE A 104 -3.68 -6.86 26.06
CA ILE A 104 -3.63 -8.27 26.41
C ILE A 104 -2.28 -8.90 26.02
N LEU A 105 -1.54 -8.26 25.12
CA LEU A 105 -0.22 -8.69 24.68
C LEU A 105 0.84 -8.14 25.64
N ASN A 106 1.91 -8.90 25.86
CA ASN A 106 3.08 -8.42 26.59
C ASN A 106 3.95 -7.56 25.65
N THR A 107 3.60 -6.28 25.53
CA THR A 107 4.22 -5.33 24.60
C THR A 107 5.27 -4.44 25.28
N THR A 108 6.20 -3.94 24.50
CA THR A 108 7.12 -2.85 24.86
C THR A 108 6.55 -1.49 24.44
N ASP A 109 7.17 -0.40 24.88
CA ASP A 109 6.75 0.98 24.54
C ASP A 109 6.86 1.29 23.03
N ASP A 110 7.71 0.55 22.31
CA ASP A 110 7.94 0.64 20.86
C ASP A 110 7.11 -0.38 20.06
N PHE A 111 6.14 -1.05 20.67
CA PHE A 111 5.23 -1.94 19.96
C PHE A 111 4.40 -1.16 18.94
N VAL A 112 4.40 -1.66 17.69
CA VAL A 112 3.60 -1.12 16.59
C VAL A 112 2.73 -2.20 15.97
N ALA A 113 1.49 -1.84 15.66
CA ALA A 113 0.57 -2.65 14.87
C ALA A 113 0.16 -1.85 13.64
N TYR A 114 0.23 -2.47 12.47
CA TYR A 114 -0.02 -1.79 11.21
C TYR A 114 -0.62 -2.71 10.15
N VAL A 115 -1.12 -2.08 9.08
CA VAL A 115 -1.59 -2.77 7.88
C VAL A 115 -0.50 -2.72 6.81
N SER A 116 -0.22 -3.84 6.17
CA SER A 116 0.65 -3.94 5.00
C SER A 116 -0.11 -4.47 3.80
N SER A 117 0.38 -4.14 2.61
CA SER A 117 -0.09 -4.72 1.35
C SER A 117 0.97 -5.65 0.79
N ALA A 118 0.66 -6.94 0.67
CA ALA A 118 1.54 -7.90 0.01
C ALA A 118 1.64 -7.64 -1.50
N GLU A 119 0.58 -7.11 -2.12
CA GLU A 119 0.51 -6.90 -3.58
C GLU A 119 1.05 -5.54 -4.03
N SER A 120 0.79 -4.49 -3.25
CA SER A 120 1.23 -3.13 -3.58
C SER A 120 2.62 -2.79 -3.05
N GLY A 121 3.20 -3.69 -2.25
CA GLY A 121 4.56 -3.62 -1.73
C GLY A 121 4.81 -2.49 -0.75
N ASP A 122 6.10 -2.22 -0.56
CA ASP A 122 6.63 -1.28 0.43
C ASP A 122 6.14 0.16 0.20
N TYR A 123 5.95 0.58 -1.05
CA TYR A 123 5.50 1.95 -1.37
C TYR A 123 4.15 2.28 -0.76
N LEU A 124 3.10 1.48 -1.02
CA LEU A 124 1.77 1.74 -0.44
C LEU A 124 1.80 1.54 1.09
N THR A 125 2.56 0.55 1.55
CA THR A 125 2.68 0.21 2.97
C THR A 125 3.29 1.37 3.77
N TYR A 126 4.47 1.87 3.39
CA TYR A 126 5.18 2.94 4.10
C TYR A 126 4.60 4.32 3.85
N SER A 127 4.22 4.64 2.61
CA SER A 127 3.70 5.97 2.29
C SER A 127 2.30 6.24 2.83
N THR A 128 1.51 5.19 3.10
CA THR A 128 0.08 5.33 3.40
C THR A 128 -0.37 4.46 4.55
N LEU A 129 -0.31 3.12 4.42
CA LEU A 129 -1.00 2.22 5.34
C LEU A 129 -0.45 2.29 6.77
N MET A 130 0.87 2.28 6.91
CA MET A 130 1.54 2.41 8.22
C MET A 130 1.29 3.78 8.84
N ARG A 131 1.35 4.87 8.06
CA ARG A 131 1.10 6.23 8.53
C ARG A 131 -0.35 6.48 8.95
N LYS A 132 -1.29 5.66 8.48
CA LYS A 132 -2.70 5.71 8.90
C LYS A 132 -2.99 4.86 10.14
N THR A 133 -2.06 4.00 10.56
CA THR A 133 -2.23 3.06 11.67
C THR A 133 -1.29 3.30 12.84
N ILE A 134 -0.12 3.88 12.57
CA ILE A 134 0.90 4.26 13.56
C ILE A 134 1.01 5.79 13.60
N GLY A 135 1.26 6.35 14.79
CA GLY A 135 1.57 7.78 14.94
C GLY A 135 2.88 8.14 14.23
N LEU A 136 2.95 9.33 13.63
CA LEU A 136 4.06 9.74 12.78
C LEU A 136 5.43 9.71 13.48
N ASP A 137 5.48 10.11 14.75
CA ASP A 137 6.73 10.08 15.54
C ASP A 137 7.24 8.65 15.74
N THR A 138 6.34 7.72 16.07
CA THR A 138 6.67 6.30 16.19
C THR A 138 7.05 5.71 14.84
N PHE A 139 6.36 6.10 13.76
CA PHE A 139 6.72 5.67 12.41
C PHE A 139 8.15 6.09 12.06
N TYR A 140 8.56 7.33 12.32
CA TYR A 140 9.93 7.78 12.08
C TYR A 140 10.96 7.20 13.05
N LEU A 141 10.55 6.79 14.25
CA LEU A 141 11.44 6.06 15.15
C LEU A 141 11.81 4.69 14.56
N VAL A 142 10.84 4.00 13.96
CA VAL A 142 11.04 2.67 13.36
C VAL A 142 11.66 2.77 11.96
N PHE A 143 11.28 3.79 11.16
CA PHE A 143 11.73 4.02 9.78
C PHE A 143 12.35 5.43 9.65
N PRO A 144 13.54 5.68 10.21
CA PRO A 144 14.18 6.99 10.17
C PRO A 144 14.53 7.47 8.76
N GLU A 145 14.79 6.56 7.83
CA GLU A 145 15.02 6.84 6.41
C GLU A 145 13.78 7.48 5.75
N GLU A 146 12.58 7.09 6.15
CA GLU A 146 11.35 7.66 5.62
C GLU A 146 11.17 9.12 6.04
N LYS A 147 11.70 9.51 7.20
CA LYS A 147 11.76 10.91 7.61
C LYS A 147 12.63 11.73 6.66
N VAL A 148 13.80 11.21 6.30
CA VAL A 148 14.72 11.86 5.36
C VAL A 148 14.06 11.97 3.97
N ASN A 149 13.41 10.89 3.52
CA ASN A 149 12.66 10.88 2.26
C ASN A 149 11.57 11.95 2.22
N ASP A 150 10.81 12.10 3.30
CA ASP A 150 9.77 13.13 3.41
C ASP A 150 10.34 14.55 3.39
N GLU A 151 11.43 14.79 4.14
CA GLU A 151 12.10 16.08 4.17
C GLU A 151 12.66 16.47 2.79
N GLU A 152 13.25 15.52 2.05
CA GLU A 152 13.73 15.75 0.69
C GLU A 152 12.60 15.95 -0.31
N PHE A 153 11.53 15.16 -0.23
CA PHE A 153 10.35 15.34 -1.07
C PHE A 153 9.72 16.73 -0.84
N LEU A 154 9.60 17.17 0.42
CA LEU A 154 9.11 18.51 0.76
C LEU A 154 9.98 19.61 0.17
N LYS A 155 11.31 19.47 0.16
CA LYS A 155 12.20 20.43 -0.52
C LYS A 155 11.89 20.54 -2.01
N ILE A 156 11.57 19.43 -2.67
CA ILE A 156 11.16 19.43 -4.08
C ILE A 156 9.84 20.14 -4.25
N VAL A 157 8.84 19.82 -3.42
CA VAL A 157 7.53 20.50 -3.43
C VAL A 157 7.70 22.02 -3.29
N GLN A 158 8.53 22.47 -2.35
CA GLN A 158 8.81 23.90 -2.16
C GLN A 158 9.51 24.54 -3.37
N ARG A 159 10.44 23.83 -4.02
CA ARG A 159 11.06 24.30 -5.26
C ARG A 159 10.04 24.42 -6.39
N GLN A 160 9.11 23.48 -6.52
CA GLN A 160 8.07 23.56 -7.55
C GLN A 160 7.10 24.72 -7.29
N LYS A 161 6.76 25.01 -6.03
CA LYS A 161 5.91 26.17 -5.68
C LYS A 161 6.47 27.52 -6.14
N SER A 162 7.79 27.63 -6.34
CA SER A 162 8.43 28.85 -6.87
C SER A 162 8.32 29.01 -8.39
N LYS A 163 7.83 27.99 -9.10
CA LYS A 163 7.64 27.98 -10.55
C LYS A 163 6.23 28.42 -10.94
N SER A 164 6.03 28.70 -12.23
CA SER A 164 4.69 28.96 -12.76
C SER A 164 3.77 27.75 -12.61
N VAL A 165 2.46 27.99 -12.53
CA VAL A 165 1.47 26.93 -12.39
C VAL A 165 1.55 25.92 -13.54
N LYS A 166 1.80 26.39 -14.77
CA LYS A 166 2.00 25.52 -15.94
C LYS A 166 3.21 24.59 -15.77
N GLU A 167 4.33 25.11 -15.29
CA GLU A 167 5.52 24.28 -15.03
C GLU A 167 5.30 23.27 -13.90
N GLN A 168 4.50 23.63 -12.88
CA GLN A 168 4.11 22.69 -11.82
C GLN A 168 3.23 21.56 -12.37
N LEU A 169 2.25 21.87 -13.22
CA LEU A 169 1.39 20.90 -13.89
C LEU A 169 2.23 19.90 -14.71
N GLU A 170 3.05 20.41 -15.63
CA GLU A 170 3.93 19.61 -16.49
C GLU A 170 4.86 18.73 -15.66
N PHE A 171 5.46 19.29 -14.60
CA PHE A 171 6.36 18.53 -13.73
C PHE A 171 5.64 17.35 -13.08
N TRP A 172 4.54 17.57 -12.37
CA TRP A 172 3.89 16.49 -11.63
C TRP A 172 3.24 15.44 -12.54
N LEU A 173 2.65 15.84 -13.68
CA LEU A 173 2.16 14.88 -14.68
C LEU A 173 3.30 14.02 -15.23
N SER A 174 4.46 14.61 -15.52
CA SER A 174 5.63 13.85 -15.96
C SER A 174 6.12 12.85 -14.92
N GLN A 175 6.06 13.21 -13.63
CA GLN A 175 6.44 12.32 -12.53
C GLN A 175 5.46 11.16 -12.41
N ILE A 176 4.14 11.40 -12.47
CA ILE A 176 3.14 10.32 -12.42
C ILE A 176 3.33 9.36 -13.60
N LYS A 177 3.44 9.89 -14.82
CA LYS A 177 3.62 9.09 -16.05
C LYS A 177 4.88 8.23 -16.03
N SER A 178 6.00 8.76 -15.53
CA SER A 178 7.27 8.04 -15.47
C SER A 178 7.39 7.10 -14.26
N ASN A 179 6.49 7.19 -13.27
CA ASN A 179 6.55 6.40 -12.04
C ASN A 179 6.30 4.90 -12.29
N LYS A 180 5.70 4.54 -13.43
CA LYS A 180 5.49 3.15 -13.88
C LYS A 180 6.77 2.29 -13.83
N TRP A 181 7.93 2.91 -14.04
CA TRP A 181 9.22 2.22 -14.11
C TRP A 181 9.96 2.14 -12.77
N ARG A 182 9.45 2.83 -11.74
CA ARG A 182 10.01 2.89 -10.38
C ARG A 182 11.52 3.11 -10.34
N THR A 183 12.00 4.12 -11.07
CA THR A 183 13.42 4.46 -11.15
C THR A 183 13.80 5.54 -10.15
N ASP A 184 15.09 5.59 -9.78
CA ASP A 184 15.65 6.62 -8.88
C ASP A 184 15.66 8.04 -9.48
N ASP A 185 15.45 8.16 -10.80
CA ASP A 185 15.31 9.46 -11.47
C ASP A 185 13.91 10.07 -11.26
N ASN A 186 12.93 9.25 -10.87
CA ASN A 186 11.58 9.68 -10.57
C ASN A 186 11.45 10.06 -9.09
N VAL A 187 11.00 11.28 -8.80
CA VAL A 187 10.94 11.79 -7.42
C VAL A 187 9.93 11.03 -6.55
N ILE A 188 8.88 10.45 -7.14
CA ILE A 188 7.85 9.69 -6.42
C ILE A 188 8.47 8.39 -5.91
N SER A 189 9.06 7.60 -6.80
CA SER A 189 9.70 6.34 -6.43
C SER A 189 10.94 6.55 -5.56
N LYS A 190 11.80 7.50 -5.91
CA LYS A 190 13.03 7.79 -5.16
C LYS A 190 12.80 8.03 -3.67
N TYR A 191 11.70 8.69 -3.31
CA TYR A 191 11.38 9.06 -1.93
C TYR A 191 10.21 8.25 -1.35
N CYS A 192 9.96 7.05 -1.87
CA CYS A 192 8.92 6.14 -1.35
C CYS A 192 7.53 6.82 -1.25
N LYS A 193 7.14 7.53 -2.31
CA LYS A 193 5.82 8.16 -2.45
C LYS A 193 4.97 7.40 -3.46
N THR A 194 3.72 7.81 -3.56
CA THR A 194 2.76 7.31 -4.54
C THR A 194 2.31 8.45 -5.45
N ASP A 195 1.71 8.12 -6.59
CA ASP A 195 1.16 9.10 -7.53
C ASP A 195 0.16 10.04 -6.85
N TYR A 196 -0.51 9.56 -5.80
CA TYR A 196 -1.38 10.37 -4.94
C TYR A 196 -0.67 11.60 -4.34
N HIS A 197 0.60 11.51 -3.97
CA HIS A 197 1.34 12.65 -3.39
C HIS A 197 1.62 13.74 -4.45
N ALA A 198 1.91 13.32 -5.69
CA ALA A 198 2.05 14.26 -6.80
C ALA A 198 0.70 14.88 -7.19
N TYR A 199 -0.37 14.07 -7.18
CA TYR A 199 -1.74 14.53 -7.38
C TYR A 199 -2.17 15.55 -6.32
N GLU A 200 -1.90 15.29 -5.04
CA GLU A 200 -2.20 16.22 -3.94
C GLU A 200 -1.44 17.55 -4.09
N CYS A 201 -0.22 17.52 -4.64
CA CYS A 201 0.50 18.75 -4.97
C CYS A 201 -0.24 19.57 -6.04
N LEU A 202 -0.88 18.92 -7.03
CA LEU A 202 -1.67 19.59 -8.06
C LEU A 202 -3.00 20.13 -7.49
N VAL A 203 -3.73 19.33 -6.72
CA VAL A 203 -4.97 19.75 -6.05
C VAL A 203 -4.73 20.97 -5.16
N ASN A 204 -3.61 21.00 -4.42
CA ASN A 204 -3.23 22.11 -3.55
C ASN A 204 -2.92 23.44 -4.28
N ILE A 205 -2.73 23.43 -5.60
CA ILE A 205 -2.66 24.67 -6.40
C ILE A 205 -4.04 25.32 -6.49
N GLY A 206 -5.11 24.53 -6.46
CA GLY A 206 -6.50 24.97 -6.52
C GLY A 206 -6.89 25.54 -7.87
N SER A 207 -7.88 26.44 -7.88
CA SER A 207 -8.53 26.95 -9.10
C SER A 207 -7.59 27.63 -10.10
N GLY A 208 -6.41 28.09 -9.66
CA GLY A 208 -5.37 28.63 -10.55
C GLY A 208 -4.83 27.61 -11.57
N LEU A 209 -5.04 26.31 -11.34
CA LEU A 209 -4.62 25.22 -12.23
C LEU A 209 -5.57 25.02 -13.42
N LEU A 210 -6.85 25.38 -13.28
CA LEU A 210 -7.92 25.05 -14.22
C LEU A 210 -7.67 25.49 -15.68
N PRO A 211 -7.16 26.71 -15.96
CA PRO A 211 -6.89 27.13 -17.33
C PRO A 211 -5.86 26.23 -18.02
N TYR A 212 -4.84 25.79 -17.28
CA TYR A 212 -3.76 24.96 -17.80
C TYR A 212 -4.17 23.50 -17.97
N VAL A 213 -5.02 22.98 -17.07
CA VAL A 213 -5.62 21.64 -17.23
C VAL A 213 -6.52 21.60 -18.46
N THR A 214 -7.32 22.65 -18.67
CA THR A 214 -8.18 22.77 -19.86
C THR A 214 -7.34 22.89 -21.14
N GLU A 215 -6.25 23.67 -21.12
CA GLU A 215 -5.29 23.72 -22.22
C GLU A 215 -4.72 22.32 -22.53
N LYS A 216 -4.27 21.61 -21.50
CA LYS A 216 -3.69 20.26 -21.61
C LYS A 216 -4.65 19.24 -22.21
N LEU A 217 -5.91 19.23 -21.78
CA LEU A 217 -6.95 18.31 -22.28
C LEU A 217 -7.27 18.47 -23.77
N ASN A 218 -6.98 19.64 -24.33
CA ASN A 218 -7.14 19.96 -25.75
C ASN A 218 -5.92 19.56 -26.60
N GLU A 219 -4.82 19.08 -25.99
CA GLU A 219 -3.67 18.57 -26.73
C GLU A 219 -4.02 17.25 -27.43
N SER A 220 -3.61 17.12 -28.69
CA SER A 220 -3.92 15.97 -29.54
C SER A 220 -3.15 14.69 -29.19
N ASP A 221 -2.02 14.84 -28.51
CA ASP A 221 -1.06 13.77 -28.16
C ASP A 221 -1.06 13.43 -26.67
N LEU A 222 -2.05 13.90 -25.92
CA LEU A 222 -2.20 13.59 -24.49
C LEU A 222 -2.49 12.09 -24.30
N SER A 223 -1.71 11.42 -23.45
CA SER A 223 -1.94 10.01 -23.12
C SER A 223 -3.24 9.79 -22.33
N GLU A 224 -3.79 8.58 -22.38
CA GLU A 224 -5.01 8.22 -21.61
C GLU A 224 -4.82 8.42 -20.09
N GLU A 225 -3.65 8.07 -19.55
CA GLU A 225 -3.33 8.29 -18.13
C GLU A 225 -3.30 9.79 -17.77
N GLU A 226 -2.65 10.63 -18.60
CA GLU A 226 -2.62 12.08 -18.37
C GLU A 226 -4.01 12.71 -18.51
N ARG A 227 -4.82 12.23 -19.47
CA ARG A 227 -6.21 12.65 -19.65
C ARG A 227 -7.05 12.33 -18.42
N TYR A 228 -6.97 11.09 -17.92
CA TYR A 228 -7.68 10.67 -16.72
C TYR A 228 -7.33 11.56 -15.52
N ILE A 229 -6.04 11.80 -15.27
CA ILE A 229 -5.61 12.66 -14.16
C ILE A 229 -6.14 14.10 -14.32
N CYS A 230 -6.10 14.65 -15.54
CA CYS A 230 -6.61 15.99 -15.80
C CYS A 230 -8.12 16.10 -15.60
N GLU A 231 -8.89 15.07 -15.98
CA GLU A 231 -10.33 14.99 -15.76
C GLU A 231 -10.68 14.92 -14.26
N GLU A 232 -9.96 14.11 -13.49
CA GLU A 232 -10.12 14.05 -12.02
C GLU A 232 -9.77 15.38 -11.35
N LEU A 233 -8.71 16.06 -11.79
CA LEU A 233 -8.35 17.40 -11.27
C LEU A 233 -9.45 18.43 -11.54
N LEU A 234 -10.13 18.38 -12.69
CA LEU A 234 -11.27 19.25 -12.97
C LEU A 234 -12.43 18.96 -12.01
N HIS A 235 -12.66 17.70 -11.66
CA HIS A 235 -13.71 17.34 -10.72
C HIS A 235 -13.38 17.83 -9.30
N ASP A 236 -12.17 17.52 -8.81
CA ASP A 236 -11.80 17.75 -7.40
C ASP A 236 -11.52 19.22 -7.08
N ILE A 237 -11.10 20.04 -8.05
CA ILE A 237 -10.85 21.48 -7.84
C ILE A 237 -12.14 22.30 -7.95
N ASN A 238 -13.19 21.78 -8.61
CA ASN A 238 -14.47 22.47 -8.78
C ASN A 238 -15.47 22.25 -7.64
N ILE A 239 -15.13 21.43 -6.64
CA ILE A 239 -15.90 21.22 -5.39
C ILE A 239 -15.48 22.25 -4.34
#